data_AF-A0A2M7HUE1-F1
#
_entry.id   AF-A0A2M7HUE1-F1
#
_cell.length_a   1.000
_cell.length_b   1.000
_cell.length_c   1.000
_cell.angle_alpha   90.00
_cell.angle_beta   90.00
_cell.angle_gamma   90.00
#
_symmetry.space_group_name_H-M   'P 1'
#
loop_
_entity.id
_entity.type
_entity.pdbx_description
1 polymer ?
#
loop_
_entity_poly.entity_id
_entity_poly.type
_entity_poly.pdbx_seq_one_letter_code
_entity_poly.pdbx_strand_id
1 'polypeptide(L)' 'MNSEQQRIIEVANELLAYNCTGGSTSEQIAAAFILNDTQYLPVMYSNITQAWERLGSEWQHHVKTIQHNYSHLIQR' A
#
# COMPACT_ATOMS: atom_id res chain seq x y z
N MET A 1 6.39 -9.44 -11.27
CA MET A 1 5.40 -8.47 -10.76
C MET A 1 4.05 -8.83 -11.35
N ASN A 2 3.01 -9.03 -10.53
CA ASN A 2 1.64 -9.27 -11.00
C ASN A 2 0.85 -7.94 -11.08
N SER A 3 -0.37 -7.98 -11.64
CA SER A 3 -1.21 -6.79 -11.84
C SER A 3 -1.55 -6.08 -10.53
N GLU A 4 -1.80 -6.83 -9.45
CA GLU A 4 -2.10 -6.26 -8.14
C GLU A 4 -0.88 -5.56 -7.53
N GLN A 5 0.30 -6.16 -7.62
CA GLN A 5 1.55 -5.54 -7.15
C GLN A 5 1.85 -4.25 -7.89
N GLN A 6 1.67 -4.25 -9.21
CA GLN A 6 1.83 -3.05 -10.02
C GLN A 6 0.85 -1.96 -9.57
N ARG A 7 -0.42 -2.33 -9.36
CA ARG A 7 -1.44 -1.38 -8.93
C ARG A 7 -1.15 -0.78 -7.55
N ILE A 8 -0.65 -1.58 -6.62
CA ILE A 8 -0.23 -1.08 -5.30
C ILE A 8 0.92 -0.07 -5.42
N ILE A 9 1.90 -0.33 -6.29
CA ILE A 9 3.02 0.60 -6.54
C ILE A 9 2.52 1.91 -7.17
N GLU A 10 1.60 1.84 -8.13
CA GLU A 10 0.95 3.03 -8.71
C GLU A 10 0.26 3.86 -7.62
N VAL A 11 -0.55 3.22 -6.77
CA VAL A 11 -1.25 3.89 -5.67
C VAL A 11 -0.28 4.51 -4.66
N ALA A 12 0.82 3.82 -4.33
CA ALA A 12 1.85 4.38 -3.45
C ALA A 12 2.50 5.64 -4.03
N ASN A 13 2.80 5.64 -5.33
CA ASN A 13 3.35 6.81 -6.01
C ASN A 13 2.33 7.95 -6.15
N GLU A 14 1.05 7.64 -6.42
CA GLU A 14 -0.04 8.64 -6.40
C GLU A 14 -0.15 9.33 -5.03
N LEU A 15 -0.11 8.55 -3.94
CA LEU A 15 -0.15 9.07 -2.58
C LEU A 15 1.04 9.98 -2.28
N LEU A 16 2.25 9.60 -2.68
CA LEU A 16 3.45 10.46 -2.52
C LEU A 16 3.36 11.75 -3.34
N ALA A 17 2.84 11.69 -4.57
CA ALA A 17 2.81 12.82 -5.49
C ALA A 17 1.67 13.80 -5.20
N TYR A 18 0.49 13.30 -4.86
CA TYR A 18 -0.75 14.09 -4.80
C TYR A 18 -1.43 14.07 -3.43
N ASN A 19 -0.94 13.25 -2.49
CA ASN A 19 -1.58 13.01 -1.20
C ASN A 19 -3.01 12.46 -1.32
N CYS A 20 -3.35 11.87 -2.47
CA CYS A 20 -4.64 11.25 -2.76
C CYS A 20 -4.46 10.14 -3.81
N THR A 21 -5.46 9.26 -3.92
CA THR A 21 -5.44 8.14 -4.87
C THR A 21 -6.87 7.74 -5.25
N GLY A 22 -7.03 7.17 -6.46
CA GLY A 22 -8.26 6.49 -6.88
C GLY A 22 -8.29 4.99 -6.53
N GLY A 23 -7.29 4.51 -5.77
CA GLY A 23 -7.20 3.12 -5.35
C GLY A 23 -8.33 2.70 -4.40
N SER A 24 -8.60 1.40 -4.37
CA SER A 24 -9.47 0.78 -3.39
C SER A 24 -8.89 0.87 -1.97
N THR A 25 -9.73 0.62 -0.96
CA THR A 25 -9.29 0.63 0.44
C THR A 25 -8.13 -0.34 0.70
N SER A 26 -8.16 -1.55 0.12
CA SER A 26 -7.08 -2.52 0.27
C SER A 26 -5.78 -2.04 -0.38
N GLU A 27 -5.87 -1.44 -1.57
CA GLU A 27 -4.69 -0.89 -2.27
C GLU A 27 -4.08 0.26 -1.48
N GLN A 28 -4.90 1.17 -0.96
CA GLN A 28 -4.45 2.29 -0.14
C GLN A 28 -3.79 1.79 1.17
N ILE A 29 -4.38 0.80 1.84
CA ILE A 29 -3.76 0.19 3.02
C ILE A 29 -2.41 -0.44 2.65
N ALA A 30 -2.35 -1.25 1.60
CA ALA A 30 -1.12 -1.90 1.15
C ALA A 30 -0.03 -0.88 0.80
N ALA A 31 -0.39 0.20 0.10
CA ALA A 31 0.50 1.31 -0.22
C ALA A 31 1.02 2.01 1.05
N ALA A 32 0.15 2.30 2.02
CA ALA A 32 0.56 2.90 3.30
C ALA A 32 1.59 2.03 4.04
N PHE A 33 1.43 0.69 4.02
CA PHE A 33 2.43 -0.22 4.57
C PHE A 33 3.75 -0.24 3.80
N ILE A 34 3.72 -0.15 2.47
CA ILE A 34 4.93 -0.07 1.63
C ILE A 34 5.70 1.22 1.90
N LEU A 35 4.98 2.34 1.99
CA LEU A 35 5.53 3.65 2.34
C LEU A 35 5.99 3.71 3.81
N ASN A 36 5.57 2.76 4.63
CA ASN A 36 5.77 2.73 6.07
C ASN A 36 5.29 4.03 6.73
N ASP A 37 4.14 4.52 6.27
CA ASP A 37 3.60 5.81 6.68
C ASP A 37 2.09 5.72 6.90
N THR A 38 1.71 5.89 8.17
CA THR A 38 0.35 5.72 8.64
C THR A 38 -0.56 6.87 8.24
N GLN A 39 -0.01 8.02 7.78
CA GLN A 39 -0.82 9.14 7.33
C GLN A 39 -1.66 8.80 6.09
N TYR A 40 -1.19 7.82 5.30
CA TYR A 40 -1.88 7.37 4.10
C TYR A 40 -2.91 6.27 4.36
N LEU A 41 -3.06 5.80 5.61
CA LEU A 41 -4.13 4.86 5.93
C LEU A 41 -5.51 5.51 5.72
N PRO A 42 -6.52 4.76 5.25
CA PRO A 42 -7.87 5.29 5.15
C PRO A 42 -8.40 5.75 6.52
N VAL A 43 -9.13 6.87 6.55
CA VAL A 43 -9.60 7.53 7.78
C VAL A 43 -10.38 6.61 8.73
N MET A 44 -11.04 5.59 8.20
CA MET A 44 -11.78 4.58 8.99
C MET A 44 -10.88 3.65 9.81
N TYR A 45 -9.57 3.58 9.52
CA TYR A 45 -8.60 2.76 10.23
C TYR A 45 -7.68 3.62 11.10
N SER A 46 -7.99 3.69 12.40
CA SER A 46 -7.09 4.25 13.41
C SER A 46 -6.08 3.21 13.94
N ASN A 47 -6.36 1.92 13.75
CA ASN A 47 -5.52 0.83 14.21
C ASN A 47 -4.79 0.16 13.02
N ILE A 48 -3.47 0.31 13.01
CA ILE A 48 -2.57 -0.22 11.97
C ILE A 48 -2.69 -1.76 11.89
N THR A 49 -2.72 -2.45 13.03
CA THR A 49 -2.83 -3.91 13.07
C THR A 49 -4.13 -4.38 12.44
N GLN A 50 -5.24 -3.70 12.71
CA GLN A 50 -6.53 -4.03 12.10
C GLN A 50 -6.52 -3.83 10.58
N ALA A 51 -5.90 -2.75 10.10
CA ALA A 51 -5.73 -2.52 8.67
C ALA A 51 -4.87 -3.60 8.02
N TRP A 52 -3.77 -4.00 8.68
CA TRP A 52 -2.91 -5.10 8.23
C TRP A 52 -3.66 -6.42 8.15
N GLU A 53 -4.40 -6.79 9.19
CA GLU A 53 -5.19 -8.02 9.25
C GLU A 53 -6.29 -8.03 8.17
N ARG A 54 -6.92 -6.89 7.90
CA ARG A 54 -7.99 -6.76 6.90
C ARG A 54 -7.54 -7.10 5.48
N LEU A 55 -6.27 -6.87 5.13
CA LEU A 55 -5.72 -7.18 3.81
C LEU A 55 -5.83 -8.67 3.47
N GLY A 56 -5.70 -9.55 4.47
CA GLY A 56 -5.60 -10.98 4.25
C GLY A 56 -4.23 -11.42 3.74
N SER A 57 -3.99 -12.74 3.73
CA SER A 57 -2.67 -13.34 3.50
C SER A 57 -2.05 -13.00 2.14
N GLU A 58 -2.86 -12.93 1.08
CA GLU A 58 -2.42 -12.66 -0.28
C GLU A 58 -1.89 -11.23 -0.46
N TRP A 59 -2.67 -10.23 -0.02
CA TRP A 59 -2.26 -8.83 -0.07
C TRP A 59 -1.07 -8.54 0.85
N GLN A 60 -1.03 -9.16 2.03
CA GLN A 60 0.14 -9.08 2.92
C GLN A 60 1.39 -9.66 2.24
N HIS A 61 1.24 -10.74 1.47
CA HIS A 61 2.35 -11.32 0.69
C HIS A 61 2.80 -10.36 -0.43
N HIS A 62 1.87 -9.67 -1.10
CA HIS A 62 2.20 -8.65 -2.09
C HIS A 62 2.99 -7.49 -1.50
N VAL A 63 2.56 -6.94 -0.36
CA VAL A 63 3.29 -5.88 0.35
C VAL A 63 4.72 -6.29 0.66
N LYS A 64 4.91 -7.47 1.27
CA LYS A 64 6.25 -7.99 1.60
C LYS A 64 7.12 -8.18 0.35
N THR A 65 6.52 -8.69 -0.73
CA THR A 65 7.22 -8.89 -2.00
C THR A 65 7.66 -7.56 -2.61
N ILE A 66 6.80 -6.54 -2.56
CA ILE A 66 7.14 -5.20 -3.06
C ILE A 66 8.25 -4.58 -2.24
N GLN A 67 8.15 -4.60 -0.91
CA GLN A 67 9.18 -4.05 -0.03
C GLN A 67 10.56 -4.70 -0.27
N HIS A 68 10.60 -6.02 -0.50
CA HIS A 68 11.85 -6.74 -0.72
C HIS A 68 12.39 -6.61 -2.15
N ASN A 69 11.55 -6.75 -3.16
CA ASN A 69 11.98 -6.92 -4.56
C ASN A 69 11.76 -5.68 -5.44
N TYR A 70 10.81 -4.81 -5.09
CA TYR A 70 10.34 -3.73 -5.96
C TYR A 70 10.35 -2.35 -5.29
N SER A 71 10.98 -2.21 -4.12
CA SER A 71 11.08 -0.93 -3.40
C SER A 71 11.76 0.18 -4.22
N HIS A 72 12.61 -0.20 -5.19
CA HIS A 72 13.24 0.71 -6.14
C HIS A 72 12.26 1.38 -7.12
N LEU A 73 11.01 0.90 -7.22
CA LEU A 73 9.97 1.48 -8.08
C LEU A 73 9.11 2.54 -7.36
N ILE A 74 9.33 2.74 -6.06
CA ILE A 74 8.65 3.75 -5.25
C ILE A 74 9.43 5.08 -5.35
N GLN A 75 8.75 6.13 -5.79
CA GLN A 75 9.31 7.46 -6.07
C GLN A 75 9.36 8.33 -4.81
N ARG A 76 10.00 7.81 -3.75
CA ARG A 76 10.20 8.53 -2.47
C ARG A 76 11.35 9.52 -2.51
#